data_AF-A0A743FYW1-F1
#
_entry.id   AF-A0A743FYW1-F1
#
_cell.length_a   1.000
_cell.length_b   1.000
_cell.length_c   1.000
_cell.angle_alpha   90.00
_cell.angle_beta   90.00
_cell.angle_gamma   90.00
#
_symmetry.space_group_name_H-M   'P 1'
#
loop_
_entity.id
_entity.type
_entity.pdbx_description
1 polymer ?
#
loop_
_entity_poly.entity_id
_entity_poly.type
_entity_poly.pdbx_seq_one_letter_code
_entity_poly.pdbx_strand_id
1 'polypeptide(L)'
;MKRSELEKDAGFILTSMENRDYEIPTNKKVMAVIFGRLKYVYLQQLIFVILAFIVYKESGDLDYQFKKLIYLSLISCVTMLFFSLVFIGATYSNVCIFLILGDDVKRESILLQIVKNKIEFYARLLFIVNFLVGCILLLARL
;
A
#
# COMPACT_ATOMS: atom_id res chain seq x y z
N MET A 1 19.12 12.92 14.90
CA MET A 1 18.19 12.94 16.03
C MET A 1 18.96 12.53 17.27
N LYS A 2 18.95 13.33 18.34
CA LYS A 2 19.68 12.97 19.56
C LYS A 2 18.85 11.98 20.36
N ARG A 3 19.50 11.03 21.04
CA ARG A 3 18.83 10.00 21.85
C ARG A 3 17.86 10.60 22.88
N SER A 4 18.23 11.74 23.47
CA SER A 4 17.40 12.47 24.44
C SER A 4 16.07 12.99 23.87
N GLU A 5 16.03 13.37 22.59
CA GLU A 5 14.81 13.86 21.93
C GLU A 5 13.84 12.72 21.65
N LEU A 6 14.39 11.56 21.26
CA LEU A 6 13.64 10.32 21.06
C LEU A 6 13.01 9.80 22.35
N GLU A 7 13.77 9.78 23.44
CA GLU A 7 13.27 9.35 24.76
C GLU A 7 12.18 10.30 25.27
N LYS A 8 12.33 11.61 25.03
CA LYS A 8 11.31 12.62 25.38
C LYS A 8 10.01 12.46 24.57
N ASP A 9 10.11 12.21 23.26
CA ASP A 9 8.94 12.00 22.38
C ASP A 9 8.24 10.66 22.69
N ALA A 10 9.00 9.60 22.97
CA ALA A 10 8.44 8.32 23.44
C ALA A 10 7.72 8.48 24.78
N GLY A 11 8.31 9.22 25.72
CA GLY A 11 7.68 9.56 26.99
C GLY A 11 6.37 10.33 26.81
N PHE A 12 6.36 11.31 25.91
CA PHE A 12 5.16 12.08 25.56
C PHE A 12 4.03 11.19 25.00
N ILE A 13 4.35 10.26 24.10
CA ILE A 13 3.39 9.28 23.57
C ILE A 13 2.80 8.43 24.70
N LEU A 14 3.66 7.86 25.56
CA LEU A 14 3.24 6.99 26.66
C LEU A 14 2.36 7.73 27.66
N THR A 15 2.75 8.93 28.09
CA THR A 15 1.96 9.78 28.98
C THR A 15 0.63 10.16 28.36
N SER A 16 0.56 10.40 27.04
CA SER A 16 -0.72 10.66 26.39
C SER A 16 -1.61 9.42 26.29
N MET A 17 -1.04 8.21 26.22
CA MET A 17 -1.82 6.96 26.23
C MET A 17 -2.32 6.62 27.64
N GLU A 18 -1.57 6.97 28.67
CA GLU A 18 -1.98 6.77 30.07
C GLU A 18 -3.11 7.72 30.48
N ASN A 19 -3.07 8.97 29.99
CA ASN A 19 -4.05 10.00 30.34
C ASN A 19 -5.28 10.07 29.43
N ARG A 20 -5.34 9.26 28.36
CA ARG A 20 -6.50 9.18 27.46
C ARG A 20 -7.06 7.78 27.47
N ASP A 21 -8.38 7.67 27.58
CA ASP A 21 -9.08 6.42 27.26
C ASP A 21 -8.93 6.15 25.77
N TYR A 22 -7.97 5.31 25.42
CA TYR A 22 -7.72 4.94 24.03
C TYR A 22 -8.53 3.69 23.70
N GLU A 23 -9.27 3.75 22.59
CA GLU A 23 -9.93 2.56 22.04
C GLU A 23 -8.96 1.81 21.14
N ILE A 24 -8.80 0.51 21.37
CA ILE A 24 -8.07 -0.37 20.44
C ILE A 24 -8.86 -0.40 19.13
N PRO A 25 -8.26 0.02 17.99
CA PRO A 25 -8.95 0.12 16.73
C PRO A 25 -9.37 -1.27 16.26
N THR A 26 -10.63 -1.40 15.84
CA THR A 26 -11.12 -2.64 15.24
C THR A 26 -10.37 -2.92 13.93
N ASN A 27 -10.16 -4.20 13.62
CA ASN A 27 -9.50 -4.63 12.38
C ASN A 27 -10.12 -3.98 11.12
N LYS A 28 -11.44 -3.72 11.15
CA LYS A 28 -12.14 -3.01 10.07
C LYS A 28 -11.59 -1.60 9.84
N LYS A 29 -11.34 -0.81 10.90
CA LYS A 29 -10.79 0.55 10.78
C LYS A 29 -9.36 0.52 10.24
N VAL A 30 -8.54 -0.42 10.73
CA VAL A 30 -7.14 -0.60 10.27
C VAL A 30 -7.09 -0.97 8.79
N MET A 31 -7.85 -2.00 8.41
CA MET A 31 -7.89 -2.48 7.03
C MET A 31 -8.48 -1.44 6.07
N ALA A 32 -9.45 -0.62 6.50
CA ALA A 32 -9.98 0.46 5.67
C ALA A 32 -8.91 1.48 5.25
N VAL A 33 -7.98 1.82 6.14
CA VAL A 33 -6.85 2.72 5.80
C VAL A 33 -5.90 2.05 4.81
N ILE A 34 -5.58 0.78 5.02
CA ILE A 34 -4.67 0.00 4.17
C ILE A 34 -5.27 -0.18 2.76
N PHE A 35 -6.52 -0.63 2.67
CA PHE A 35 -7.24 -0.77 1.40
C PHE A 35 -7.46 0.58 0.70
N GLY A 36 -7.62 1.66 1.47
CA GLY A 36 -7.65 3.02 0.95
C GLY A 36 -6.39 3.45 0.20
N ARG A 37 -5.24 2.81 0.47
CA ARG A 37 -3.99 2.99 -0.29
C ARG A 37 -3.85 1.96 -1.41
N LEU A 38 -4.16 0.70 -1.15
CA LEU A 38 -4.07 -0.38 -2.15
C LEU A 38 -4.95 -0.11 -3.37
N LYS A 39 -6.12 0.53 -3.20
CA LYS A 39 -7.04 0.83 -4.32
C LYS A 39 -6.36 1.54 -5.50
N TYR A 40 -5.36 2.40 -5.25
CA TYR A 40 -4.64 3.11 -6.30
C TYR A 40 -3.75 2.18 -7.12
N VAL A 41 -3.16 1.17 -6.48
CA VAL A 41 -2.32 0.16 -7.15
C VAL A 41 -3.20 -0.77 -7.99
N TYR A 42 -4.38 -1.15 -7.48
CA TYR A 42 -5.35 -1.92 -8.25
C TYR A 42 -5.93 -1.13 -9.44
N LEU A 43 -6.17 0.18 -9.28
CA LEU A 43 -6.59 1.04 -10.38
C LEU A 43 -5.51 1.10 -11.48
N GLN A 44 -4.24 1.20 -11.08
CA GLN A 44 -3.12 1.15 -11.99
C GLN A 44 -3.06 -0.18 -12.75
N GLN A 45 -3.28 -1.32 -12.07
CA GLN A 45 -3.33 -2.64 -12.72
C GLN A 45 -4.42 -2.70 -13.78
N LEU A 46 -5.60 -2.15 -13.50
CA LEU A 46 -6.71 -2.10 -14.46
C LEU A 46 -6.33 -1.28 -15.72
N ILE A 47 -5.62 -0.17 -15.54
CA ILE A 47 -5.07 0.62 -16.66
C ILE A 47 -4.10 -0.22 -17.50
N PHE A 48 -3.19 -0.97 -16.87
CA PHE A 48 -2.25 -1.84 -17.58
C PHE A 48 -2.95 -2.95 -18.38
N VAL A 49 -4.03 -3.54 -17.85
CA VAL A 49 -4.83 -4.54 -18.57
C VAL A 49 -5.51 -3.93 -19.80
N ILE A 50 -6.07 -2.73 -19.69
CA ILE A 50 -6.65 -2.01 -20.83
C ILE A 50 -5.58 -1.68 -21.88
N LEU A 51 -4.42 -1.20 -21.45
CA LEU A 51 -3.30 -0.91 -22.34
C LEU A 51 -2.81 -2.18 -23.05
N ALA A 52 -2.74 -3.31 -22.35
CA ALA A 52 -2.37 -4.60 -22.94
C ALA A 52 -3.35 -5.00 -24.05
N PHE A 53 -4.65 -4.81 -23.84
CA PHE A 53 -5.68 -5.07 -24.86
C PHE A 53 -5.47 -4.21 -26.11
N ILE A 54 -5.10 -2.93 -25.95
CA ILE A 54 -4.89 -2.02 -27.08
C ILE A 54 -3.58 -2.36 -27.82
N VAL A 55 -2.49 -2.60 -27.09
CA VAL A 55 -1.15 -2.85 -27.67
C VAL A 55 -1.07 -4.19 -28.39
N TYR A 56 -1.74 -5.23 -27.88
CA TYR A 56 -1.71 -6.57 -28.45
C TYR A 56 -2.83 -6.86 -29.46
N LYS A 57 -3.54 -5.84 -29.92
CA LYS A 57 -4.59 -5.96 -30.93
C LYS A 57 -3.99 -6.30 -32.30
N GLU A 58 -3.85 -7.59 -32.61
CA GLU A 58 -3.48 -8.09 -33.95
C GLU A 58 -4.72 -8.50 -34.77
N SER A 59 -4.60 -8.41 -36.09
CA SER A 59 -5.67 -8.75 -37.04
C SER A 59 -5.62 -10.24 -37.36
N GLY A 60 -6.42 -11.07 -36.68
CA GLY A 60 -6.62 -12.45 -37.16
C GLY A 60 -7.21 -13.45 -36.19
N ASP A 61 -6.86 -13.39 -34.90
CA ASP A 61 -7.26 -14.46 -33.98
C ASP A 61 -7.66 -13.93 -32.59
N LEU A 62 -8.94 -13.60 -32.44
CA LEU A 62 -9.52 -13.06 -31.22
C LEU A 62 -9.44 -14.05 -30.05
N ASP A 63 -9.50 -15.35 -30.31
CA ASP A 63 -9.47 -16.39 -29.27
C ASP A 63 -8.07 -16.50 -28.64
N TYR A 64 -7.03 -16.47 -29.46
CA TYR A 64 -5.64 -16.44 -29.00
C TYR A 64 -5.35 -15.20 -28.14
N GLN A 65 -5.84 -14.03 -28.55
CA GLN A 65 -5.68 -12.78 -27.81
C GLN A 65 -6.42 -12.80 -26.46
N PHE A 66 -7.65 -13.33 -26.43
CA PHE A 66 -8.40 -13.47 -25.18
C PHE A 66 -7.69 -14.40 -24.19
N LYS A 67 -7.20 -15.56 -24.66
CA LYS A 67 -6.42 -16.49 -23.83
C LYS A 67 -5.17 -15.84 -23.25
N LYS A 68 -4.44 -15.08 -24.06
CA LYS A 68 -3.24 -14.34 -23.64
C LYS A 68 -3.57 -13.28 -22.58
N LEU A 69 -4.67 -12.54 -22.76
CA LEU A 69 -5.10 -11.50 -21.82
C LEU A 69 -5.58 -12.10 -20.49
N ILE A 70 -6.29 -13.24 -20.53
CA ILE A 70 -6.69 -13.99 -19.33
C ILE A 70 -5.45 -14.48 -18.58
N TYR A 71 -4.47 -15.05 -19.29
CA TYR A 71 -3.22 -15.53 -18.69
C TYR A 71 -2.42 -14.41 -18.02
N LEU A 72 -2.26 -13.28 -18.72
CA LEU A 72 -1.59 -12.09 -18.19
C LEU A 72 -2.31 -11.53 -16.96
N SER A 73 -3.65 -11.50 -17.00
CA SER A 73 -4.48 -11.03 -15.88
C SER A 73 -4.37 -11.95 -14.67
N LEU A 74 -4.32 -13.27 -14.87
CA LEU A 74 -4.12 -14.26 -13.81
C LEU A 74 -2.77 -14.08 -13.12
N ILE A 75 -1.68 -14.00 -13.88
CA ILE A 75 -0.32 -13.78 -13.33
C ILE A 75 -0.27 -12.45 -12.57
N SER A 76 -0.80 -11.40 -13.17
CA SER A 76 -0.86 -10.07 -12.56
C SER A 76 -1.67 -10.07 -11.26
N CYS A 77 -2.77 -10.83 -11.21
CA CYS A 77 -3.58 -10.98 -10.00
C CYS A 77 -2.81 -11.69 -8.88
N VAL A 78 -2.19 -12.83 -9.17
CA VAL A 78 -1.42 -13.61 -8.18
C VAL A 78 -0.27 -12.80 -7.61
N THR A 79 0.51 -12.13 -8.47
CA THR A 79 1.62 -11.26 -8.05
C THR A 79 1.13 -10.09 -7.21
N MET A 80 0.03 -9.45 -7.60
CA MET A 80 -0.57 -8.36 -6.83
C MET A 80 -1.06 -8.83 -5.45
N LEU A 81 -1.63 -10.02 -5.36
CA LEU A 81 -2.08 -10.62 -4.11
C LEU A 81 -0.90 -10.79 -3.14
N PHE A 82 0.21 -11.33 -3.63
CA PHE A 82 1.45 -11.46 -2.84
C PHE A 82 1.96 -10.12 -2.32
N PHE A 83 2.11 -9.12 -3.20
CA PHE A 83 2.58 -7.79 -2.78
C PHE A 83 1.61 -7.09 -1.82
N SER A 84 0.30 -7.30 -1.99
CA SER A 84 -0.73 -6.75 -1.10
C SER A 84 -0.63 -7.37 0.29
N LEU A 85 -0.40 -8.68 0.41
CA LEU A 85 -0.18 -9.35 1.69
C LEU A 85 1.08 -8.84 2.40
N VAL A 86 2.18 -8.67 1.67
CA VAL A 86 3.43 -8.10 2.23
C VAL A 86 3.19 -6.66 2.71
N PHE A 87 2.46 -5.84 1.94
CA PHE A 87 2.13 -4.47 2.32
C PHE A 87 1.23 -4.41 3.56
N ILE A 88 0.19 -5.26 3.63
CA ILE A 88 -0.66 -5.39 4.81
C ILE A 88 0.21 -5.76 6.01
N GLY A 89 1.03 -6.82 5.92
CA GLY A 89 1.90 -7.24 7.03
C GLY A 89 2.86 -6.15 7.51
N ALA A 90 3.46 -5.40 6.59
CA ALA A 90 4.41 -4.33 6.91
C ALA A 90 3.74 -3.06 7.50
N THR A 91 2.47 -2.79 7.15
CA THR A 91 1.78 -1.56 7.54
C THR A 91 0.76 -1.73 8.66
N TYR A 92 0.30 -2.96 8.93
CA TYR A 92 -0.76 -3.22 9.91
C TYR A 92 -0.45 -2.65 11.29
N SER A 93 0.70 -3.01 11.88
CA SER A 93 1.11 -2.52 13.20
C SER A 93 1.28 -1.00 13.23
N ASN A 94 1.87 -0.43 12.17
CA ASN A 94 2.07 1.01 12.02
C ASN A 94 0.74 1.78 11.97
N VAL A 95 -0.24 1.26 11.24
CA VAL A 95 -1.59 1.85 11.14
C VAL A 95 -2.36 1.69 12.46
N CYS A 96 -2.23 0.56 13.17
CA CYS A 96 -2.83 0.39 14.49
C CYS A 96 -2.35 1.47 15.47
N ILE A 97 -1.03 1.65 15.59
CA ILE A 97 -0.44 2.69 16.46
C ILE A 97 -0.95 4.08 16.06
N PHE A 98 -0.96 4.36 14.76
CA PHE A 98 -1.44 5.64 14.23
C PHE A 98 -2.93 5.89 14.52
N LEU A 99 -3.77 4.86 14.63
CA LEU A 99 -5.21 5.00 14.93
C LEU A 99 -5.51 5.12 16.42
N ILE A 100 -4.67 4.53 17.29
CA ILE A 100 -4.83 4.58 18.75
C ILE A 100 -4.57 6.00 19.30
N LEU A 101 -3.62 6.71 18.70
CA LEU A 101 -3.17 7.99 19.22
C LEU A 101 -4.13 9.12 18.85
N GLY A 102 -4.22 10.13 19.73
CA GLY A 102 -4.99 11.34 19.47
C GLY A 102 -4.38 12.18 18.34
N ASP A 103 -5.20 12.94 17.61
CA ASP A 103 -4.72 13.76 16.50
C ASP A 103 -3.74 14.86 16.94
N ASP A 104 -3.83 15.31 18.19
CA ASP A 104 -2.89 16.26 18.81
C ASP A 104 -1.48 15.65 18.90
N VAL A 105 -1.40 14.41 19.39
CA VAL A 105 -0.15 13.66 19.55
C VAL A 105 0.45 13.32 18.18
N LYS A 106 -0.39 12.99 17.19
CA LYS A 106 0.07 12.72 15.80
C LYS A 106 0.72 13.93 15.14
N ARG A 107 0.29 15.15 15.48
CA ARG A 107 0.89 16.37 14.92
C ARG A 107 2.20 16.73 15.60
N GLU A 108 2.27 16.59 16.92
CA GLU A 108 3.44 17.03 17.69
C GLU A 108 4.55 15.98 17.75
N SER A 109 4.21 14.68 17.70
CA SER A 109 5.19 13.61 17.82
C SER A 109 5.98 13.40 16.53
N ILE A 110 7.30 13.42 16.65
CA ILE A 110 8.24 13.18 15.54
C ILE A 110 8.22 11.69 15.15
N LEU A 111 8.15 10.79 16.13
CA LEU A 111 8.03 9.36 15.93
C LEU A 111 6.80 8.99 15.10
N LEU A 112 5.64 9.60 15.38
CA LEU A 112 4.43 9.35 14.60
C LEU A 112 4.51 9.92 13.19
N GLN A 113 5.15 11.08 13.01
CA GLN A 113 5.44 11.59 11.68
C GLN A 113 6.35 10.64 10.89
N ILE A 114 7.36 10.03 11.53
CA ILE A 114 8.22 9.01 10.91
C ILE A 114 7.39 7.78 10.51
N VAL A 115 6.51 7.28 11.38
CA VAL A 115 5.63 6.13 11.08
C VAL A 115 4.71 6.45 9.90
N LYS A 116 4.09 7.64 9.88
CA LYS A 116 3.27 8.10 8.75
C LYS A 116 4.07 8.16 7.46
N ASN A 117 5.26 8.78 7.49
CA ASN A 117 6.15 8.86 6.34
C ASN A 117 6.59 7.48 5.85
N LYS A 118 6.79 6.52 6.77
CA LYS A 118 7.12 5.14 6.44
C LYS A 118 5.97 4.42 5.73
N ILE A 119 4.73 4.59 6.19
CA ILE A 119 3.54 4.04 5.51
C ILE A 119 3.41 4.66 4.11
N GLU A 120 3.58 5.98 3.98
CA GLU A 120 3.54 6.65 2.69
C GLU A 120 4.67 6.22 1.77
N PHE A 121 5.87 6.03 2.30
CA PHE A 121 7.02 5.53 1.55
C PHE A 121 6.75 4.13 1.00
N TYR A 122 6.26 3.20 1.82
CA TYR A 122 5.89 1.86 1.35
C TYR A 122 4.79 1.89 0.30
N ALA A 123 3.79 2.76 0.46
CA ALA A 123 2.72 2.89 -0.53
C ALA A 123 3.24 3.43 -1.86
N ARG A 124 4.13 4.45 -1.83
CA ARG A 124 4.79 5.00 -3.03
C ARG A 124 5.72 3.97 -3.68
N LEU A 125 6.50 3.25 -2.88
CA LEU A 125 7.39 2.19 -3.36
C LEU A 125 6.59 1.09 -4.07
N LEU A 126 5.50 0.62 -3.45
CA LEU A 126 4.61 -0.37 -4.04
C LEU A 126 4.04 0.12 -5.37
N PHE A 127 3.59 1.38 -5.42
CA PHE A 127 3.06 1.98 -6.64
C PHE A 127 4.12 2.03 -7.78
N ILE A 128 5.32 2.52 -7.48
CA ILE A 128 6.43 2.61 -8.44
C ILE A 128 6.85 1.22 -8.94
N VAL A 129 7.05 0.26 -8.03
CA VAL A 129 7.45 -1.10 -8.40
C VAL A 129 6.38 -1.74 -9.27
N ASN A 130 5.10 -1.61 -8.90
CA ASN A 130 3.99 -2.12 -9.69
C ASN A 130 3.93 -1.46 -11.08
N PHE A 131 4.25 -0.17 -11.17
CA PHE A 131 4.26 0.57 -12.44
C PHE A 131 5.38 0.07 -13.35
N LEU A 132 6.59 -0.10 -12.81
CA LEU A 132 7.73 -0.64 -13.54
C LEU A 132 7.45 -2.05 -14.05
N VAL A 133 6.92 -2.93 -13.19
CA VAL A 133 6.54 -4.30 -13.57
C VAL A 133 5.48 -4.27 -14.68
N GLY A 134 4.45 -3.43 -14.55
CA GLY A 134 3.43 -3.27 -15.58
C GLY A 134 4.00 -2.81 -16.92
N CYS A 135 4.91 -1.84 -16.93
CA CYS A 135 5.60 -1.40 -18.15
C CYS A 135 6.45 -2.51 -18.76
N ILE A 136 7.20 -3.26 -17.96
CA ILE A 136 8.02 -4.39 -18.43
C ILE A 136 7.12 -5.46 -19.06
N LEU A 137 6.01 -5.81 -18.42
CA LEU A 137 5.06 -6.79 -18.96
C LEU A 137 4.41 -6.34 -20.27
N LEU A 138 4.10 -5.04 -20.41
CA LEU A 138 3.62 -4.48 -21.68
C LEU A 138 4.68 -4.46 -22.79
N LEU A 139 5.93 -4.14 -22.46
CA LEU A 139 7.02 -4.05 -23.43
C LEU A 139 7.53 -5.43 -23.87
N ALA A 140 7.54 -6.40 -22.96
CA ALA A 140 8.02 -7.75 -23.22
C ALA A 140 7.12 -8.54 -24.18
N ARG A 141 5.95 -7.99 -24.57
CA ARG A 141 4.97 -8.63 -25.44
C ARG A 141 4.56 -10.03 -24.99
N LEU A 142 4.64 -10.33 -23.68
CA LEU A 142 4.24 -11.60 -23.09
C LEU A 142 2.73 -11.80 -23.10
#